data_AF-A0A395T0G4-F1
#
_entry.id   AF-A0A395T0G4-F1
#
_cell.length_a   1.000
_cell.length_b   1.000
_cell.length_c   1.000
_cell.angle_alpha   90.00
_cell.angle_beta   90.00
_cell.angle_gamma   90.00
#
_symmetry.space_group_name_H-M   'P 1'
#
loop_
_entity.id
_entity.type
_entity.pdbx_description
1 polymer ?
#
loop_
_entity_poly.entity_id
_entity_poly.type
_entity_poly.pdbx_seq_one_letter_code
_entity_poly.pdbx_strand_id
1 'polypeptide(L)'
;MIHSTKSRVVGVVPLEVISKEPVPNLEVPDLSRMIHKMHLHEVNGPELRLRAFRMIPFFFGSIPAGRVPKDVDMFPAISILRPITELALLQDPKTFDHVDIPMPWNVWNSGAPSKLLYTVITAHIQSFSNKIPLPTPGEPVYVSSWSGFCTAVDFYLITVLGVCNQALPPERRLHYLKLEILKRDLRHSSAVFESMNTETRNLWFWKAFVGALSMVHAQSSRSDDNLDFTLGEFCALIRSWSKVTGVKTWKEAQDVLGQVVWPTSSTRTDMCEELWGKIHVR
;
A
#
# COMPACT_ATOMS: atom_id res chain seq x y z
N MET A 1 2.25 -5.44 -6.78
CA MET A 1 3.51 -6.20 -6.93
C MET A 1 3.80 -6.70 -8.36
N ILE A 2 2.88 -7.38 -9.06
CA ILE A 2 3.06 -7.73 -10.48
C ILE A 2 3.07 -6.49 -11.40
N HIS A 3 2.36 -5.42 -11.05
CA HIS A 3 2.50 -4.14 -11.76
C HIS A 3 3.83 -3.42 -11.46
N SER A 4 4.51 -3.75 -10.35
CA SER A 4 5.84 -3.22 -10.05
C SER A 4 6.89 -3.80 -11.01
N THR A 5 6.76 -5.07 -11.41
CA THR A 5 7.66 -5.63 -12.43
C THR A 5 7.49 -4.98 -13.81
N LYS A 6 6.28 -4.54 -14.18
CA LYS A 6 6.04 -3.75 -15.41
C LYS A 6 6.44 -2.27 -15.27
N SER A 7 6.23 -1.65 -14.10
CA SER A 7 6.65 -0.26 -13.82
C SER A 7 8.18 -0.09 -13.83
N ARG A 8 8.94 -1.17 -13.59
CA ARG A 8 10.40 -1.25 -13.84
C ARG A 8 10.79 -1.00 -15.30
N VAL A 9 9.85 -1.12 -16.26
CA VAL A 9 10.12 -1.04 -17.72
C VAL A 9 10.07 0.39 -18.26
N VAL A 10 9.23 1.26 -17.69
CA VAL A 10 9.01 2.63 -18.22
C VAL A 10 9.93 3.66 -17.55
N GLY A 11 10.44 3.36 -16.36
CA GLY A 11 11.27 4.29 -15.59
C GLY A 11 12.65 4.54 -16.18
N VAL A 12 13.05 3.82 -17.23
CA VAL A 12 14.39 3.91 -17.85
C VAL A 12 14.41 4.84 -19.07
N VAL A 13 13.29 5.55 -19.36
CA VAL A 13 13.22 6.51 -20.46
C VAL A 13 12.94 7.90 -19.89
N PRO A 14 13.89 8.86 -20.00
CA PRO A 14 13.69 10.24 -19.60
C PRO A 14 12.50 10.87 -20.34
N LEU A 15 11.68 11.65 -19.64
CA LEU A 15 10.45 12.24 -20.17
C LEU A 15 10.65 13.52 -21.00
N GLU A 16 11.88 13.80 -21.44
CA GLU A 16 12.22 15.02 -22.21
C GLU A 16 12.39 14.75 -23.70
N VAL A 17 11.53 13.95 -24.31
CA VAL A 17 11.40 13.92 -25.79
C VAL A 17 9.94 13.63 -26.18
N ILE A 18 9.04 14.60 -25.94
CA ILE A 18 7.73 14.62 -26.63
C ILE A 18 7.82 15.25 -28.03
N SER A 19 9.01 15.69 -28.46
CA SER A 19 9.24 15.98 -29.89
C SER A 19 10.63 15.56 -30.34
N LYS A 20 10.66 14.71 -31.37
CA LYS A 20 11.79 14.22 -32.21
C LYS A 20 12.27 12.80 -31.89
N GLU A 21 11.79 11.88 -32.73
CA GLU A 21 12.34 10.58 -33.18
C GLU A 21 13.01 9.59 -32.20
N PRO A 22 12.83 8.27 -32.42
CA PRO A 22 13.19 7.24 -31.46
C PRO A 22 14.71 7.00 -31.43
N VAL A 23 15.34 7.21 -30.27
CA VAL A 23 16.74 6.82 -30.02
C VAL A 23 16.76 5.54 -29.16
N PRO A 24 17.67 4.58 -29.44
CA PRO A 24 17.34 3.16 -29.44
C PRO A 24 17.59 2.45 -28.10
N ASN A 25 16.67 1.53 -27.80
CA ASN A 25 16.86 0.27 -27.08
C ASN A 25 18.00 0.20 -26.05
N LEU A 26 17.65 0.35 -24.77
CA LEU A 26 18.33 -0.43 -23.73
C LEU A 26 18.15 -1.90 -24.10
N GLU A 27 19.22 -2.56 -24.54
CA GLU A 27 19.09 -3.94 -25.00
C GLU A 27 18.60 -4.82 -23.83
N VAL A 28 17.55 -5.59 -24.08
CA VAL A 28 16.95 -6.58 -23.16
C VAL A 28 17.97 -7.41 -22.35
N PRO A 29 19.17 -7.78 -22.86
CA PRO A 29 20.19 -8.51 -22.11
C PRO A 29 20.77 -7.75 -20.90
N ASP A 30 20.98 -6.43 -20.99
CA ASP A 30 21.59 -5.66 -19.90
C ASP A 30 20.59 -5.43 -18.76
N LEU A 31 19.32 -5.21 -19.13
CA LEU A 31 18.20 -5.19 -18.19
C LEU A 31 18.04 -6.55 -17.47
N SER A 32 18.10 -7.64 -18.23
CA SER A 32 18.05 -8.99 -17.67
C SER A 32 19.21 -9.25 -16.71
N ARG A 33 20.43 -8.78 -17.05
CA ARG A 33 21.62 -8.93 -16.20
C ARG A 33 21.51 -8.14 -14.90
N MET A 34 20.96 -6.93 -14.95
CA MET A 34 20.71 -6.12 -13.76
C MET A 34 19.65 -6.73 -12.84
N ILE A 35 18.52 -7.17 -13.41
CA ILE A 35 17.47 -7.89 -12.66
C ILE A 35 18.04 -9.16 -12.03
N HIS A 36 18.81 -9.93 -12.79
CA HIS A 36 19.48 -11.14 -12.31
C HIS A 36 20.45 -10.85 -11.17
N LYS A 37 21.32 -9.85 -11.31
CA LYS A 37 22.26 -9.42 -10.26
C LYS A 37 21.52 -8.98 -8.98
N MET A 38 20.42 -8.25 -9.13
CA MET A 38 19.57 -7.85 -7.99
C MET A 38 18.94 -9.06 -7.29
N HIS A 39 18.52 -10.09 -8.02
CA HIS A 39 18.01 -11.33 -7.41
C HIS A 39 19.08 -12.11 -6.65
N LEU A 40 20.34 -12.07 -7.10
CA LEU A 40 21.46 -12.73 -6.42
C LEU A 40 21.88 -12.03 -5.11
N HIS A 41 21.62 -10.74 -4.97
CA HIS A 41 22.06 -9.93 -3.83
C HIS A 41 20.93 -9.60 -2.83
N GLU A 42 19.75 -10.20 -2.96
CA GLU A 42 18.68 -10.03 -1.98
C GLU A 42 19.06 -10.64 -0.63
N VAL A 43 18.83 -9.89 0.45
CA VAL A 43 19.04 -10.39 1.82
C VAL A 43 18.07 -11.55 2.09
N ASN A 44 18.62 -12.72 2.42
CA ASN A 44 17.96 -14.04 2.57
C ASN A 44 17.66 -14.81 1.27
N GLY A 45 18.20 -14.39 0.12
CA GLY A 45 18.08 -15.12 -1.14
C GLY A 45 16.65 -15.17 -1.73
N PRO A 46 16.47 -15.82 -2.89
CA PRO A 46 15.19 -15.84 -3.62
C PRO A 46 14.14 -16.79 -3.04
N GLU A 47 14.48 -17.59 -2.01
CA GLU A 47 13.69 -18.71 -1.50
C GLU A 47 12.28 -18.29 -1.09
N LEU A 48 12.13 -17.15 -0.40
CA LEU A 48 10.83 -16.63 0.04
C LEU A 48 9.96 -16.20 -1.15
N ARG A 49 10.55 -15.59 -2.17
CA ARG A 49 9.84 -15.25 -3.41
C ARG A 49 9.40 -16.52 -4.13
N LEU A 50 10.28 -17.50 -4.28
CA LEU A 50 9.96 -18.78 -4.90
C LEU A 50 8.85 -19.51 -4.15
N ARG A 51 8.85 -19.47 -2.81
CA ARG A 51 7.78 -20.02 -1.98
C ARG A 51 6.46 -19.28 -2.20
N ALA A 52 6.48 -17.95 -2.25
CA ALA A 52 5.31 -17.14 -2.60
C ALA A 52 4.77 -17.47 -4.01
N PHE A 53 5.65 -17.62 -5.01
CA PHE A 53 5.26 -18.02 -6.37
C PHE A 53 4.59 -19.38 -6.42
N ARG A 54 5.08 -20.36 -5.66
CA ARG A 54 4.43 -21.68 -5.53
C ARG A 54 3.02 -21.61 -4.94
N MET A 55 2.67 -20.51 -4.27
CA MET A 55 1.36 -20.30 -3.67
C MET A 55 0.39 -19.55 -4.60
N ILE A 56 0.84 -19.04 -5.76
CA ILE A 56 -0.02 -18.35 -6.73
C ILE A 56 -1.22 -19.19 -7.20
N PRO A 57 -1.07 -20.49 -7.49
CA PRO A 57 -2.21 -21.32 -7.92
C PRO A 57 -3.40 -21.30 -6.93
N PHE A 58 -3.16 -21.06 -5.64
CA PHE A 58 -4.24 -20.99 -4.65
C PHE A 58 -5.19 -19.80 -4.84
N PHE A 59 -4.76 -18.74 -5.53
CA PHE A 59 -5.64 -17.62 -5.90
C PHE A 59 -6.59 -17.97 -7.06
N PHE A 60 -6.25 -18.99 -7.84
CA PHE A 60 -7.04 -19.44 -8.99
C PHE A 60 -7.82 -20.73 -8.70
N GLY A 61 -7.60 -21.33 -7.54
CA GLY A 61 -8.37 -22.48 -7.07
C GLY A 61 -9.84 -22.10 -6.85
N SER A 62 -10.75 -23.02 -7.16
CA SER A 62 -12.17 -22.82 -6.87
C SER A 62 -12.40 -22.79 -5.35
N ILE A 63 -12.99 -21.70 -4.87
CA ILE A 63 -13.43 -21.62 -3.47
C ILE A 63 -14.62 -22.58 -3.30
N PRO A 64 -14.59 -23.52 -2.35
CA PRO A 64 -15.71 -24.42 -2.11
C PRO A 64 -17.02 -23.65 -1.88
N ALA A 65 -18.13 -24.17 -2.42
CA ALA A 65 -19.43 -23.53 -2.29
C ALA A 65 -19.79 -23.25 -0.82
N GLY A 66 -20.24 -22.02 -0.54
CA GLY A 66 -20.59 -21.57 0.81
C GLY A 66 -19.43 -21.11 1.69
N ARG A 67 -18.18 -21.16 1.21
CA ARG A 67 -17.02 -20.66 1.97
C ARG A 67 -16.80 -19.18 1.72
N VAL A 68 -16.92 -18.37 2.78
CA VAL A 68 -16.66 -16.92 2.75
C VAL A 68 -15.32 -16.65 3.43
N PRO A 69 -14.48 -15.74 2.89
CA PRO A 69 -13.25 -15.34 3.57
C PRO A 69 -13.57 -14.67 4.90
N LYS A 70 -12.78 -14.99 5.92
CA LYS A 70 -12.84 -14.41 7.26
C LYS A 70 -11.81 -13.29 7.37
N ASP A 71 -12.10 -12.32 8.24
CA ASP A 71 -11.10 -11.34 8.64
C ASP A 71 -10.00 -12.03 9.46
N VAL A 72 -8.77 -11.58 9.27
CA VAL A 72 -7.58 -12.15 9.90
C VAL A 72 -6.75 -11.07 10.55
N ASP A 73 -5.92 -11.45 11.51
CA ASP A 73 -4.96 -10.55 12.14
C ASP A 73 -3.84 -10.19 11.16
N MET A 74 -3.71 -8.89 10.89
CA MET A 74 -2.73 -8.32 9.96
C MET A 74 -1.47 -7.81 10.66
N PHE A 75 -1.33 -8.00 11.98
CA PHE A 75 -0.13 -7.62 12.71
C PHE A 75 1.18 -8.11 12.06
N PRO A 76 1.31 -9.37 11.58
CA PRO A 76 2.54 -9.82 10.93
C PRO A 76 2.93 -8.98 9.70
N ALA A 77 1.95 -8.52 8.93
CA ALA A 77 2.20 -7.68 7.76
C ALA A 77 2.56 -6.25 8.15
N ILE A 78 1.86 -5.69 9.15
CA ILE A 78 2.14 -4.36 9.72
C ILE A 78 3.57 -4.30 10.27
N SER A 79 3.99 -5.31 11.01
CA SER A 79 5.34 -5.42 11.57
C SER A 79 6.45 -5.46 10.52
N ILE A 80 6.16 -5.95 9.30
CA ILE A 80 7.09 -5.90 8.17
C ILE A 80 7.06 -4.53 7.47
N LEU A 81 5.89 -3.89 7.41
CA LEU A 81 5.73 -2.57 6.79
C LEU A 81 6.48 -1.47 7.57
N ARG A 82 6.58 -1.55 8.89
CA ARG A 82 7.30 -0.55 9.71
C ARG A 82 8.78 -0.38 9.29
N PRO A 83 9.61 -1.45 9.21
CA PRO A 83 10.97 -1.33 8.66
C PRO A 83 11.02 -0.86 7.20
N ILE A 84 10.03 -1.22 6.37
CA ILE A 84 9.95 -0.73 4.98
C ILE A 84 9.78 0.78 4.96
N THR A 85 8.91 1.32 5.82
CA THR A 85 8.67 2.75 5.97
C THR A 85 9.92 3.48 6.44
N GLU A 86 10.63 2.96 7.43
CA GLU A 86 11.89 3.53 7.92
C GLU A 86 12.96 3.57 6.83
N LEU A 87 13.13 2.47 6.07
CA LEU A 87 14.07 2.42 4.95
C LEU A 87 13.70 3.42 3.85
N ALA A 88 12.41 3.60 3.56
CA ALA A 88 11.97 4.58 2.57
C ALA A 88 12.34 6.02 2.98
N LEU A 89 12.39 6.33 4.28
CA LEU A 89 12.77 7.64 4.80
C LEU A 89 14.27 7.95 4.72
N LEU A 90 15.13 6.92 4.68
CA LEU A 90 16.59 7.10 4.59
C LEU A 90 17.07 7.52 3.20
N GLN A 91 16.17 7.77 2.25
CA GLN A 91 16.50 8.26 0.92
C GLN A 91 16.81 9.76 1.01
N ASP A 92 18.08 10.11 1.14
CA ASP A 92 18.55 11.49 1.02
C ASP A 92 18.58 11.89 -0.47
N PRO A 93 17.79 12.91 -0.89
CA PRO A 93 17.82 13.38 -2.27
C PRO A 93 19.16 13.99 -2.68
N LYS A 94 20.08 14.26 -1.75
CA LYS A 94 21.39 14.88 -2.04
C LYS A 94 22.51 13.91 -2.42
N THR A 95 22.26 12.59 -2.41
CA THR A 95 23.33 11.59 -2.68
C THR A 95 23.40 11.10 -4.13
N PHE A 96 22.52 11.56 -5.02
CA PHE A 96 22.42 11.08 -6.41
C PHE A 96 22.75 12.21 -7.40
N ASP A 97 23.97 12.74 -7.33
CA ASP A 97 24.45 13.80 -8.23
C ASP A 97 24.94 13.27 -9.59
N HIS A 98 24.82 11.97 -9.84
CA HIS A 98 25.19 11.37 -11.12
C HIS A 98 24.16 10.32 -11.53
N VAL A 99 23.32 10.71 -12.49
CA VAL A 99 22.58 9.92 -13.50
C VAL A 99 21.90 8.63 -12.99
N ASP A 100 20.59 8.55 -13.23
CA ASP A 100 19.67 7.41 -13.10
C ASP A 100 18.79 7.39 -11.83
N ILE A 101 17.49 7.63 -12.11
CA ILE A 101 16.26 7.49 -11.33
C ILE A 101 16.41 7.07 -9.85
N PRO A 102 15.82 7.83 -8.90
CA PRO A 102 15.83 7.50 -7.46
C PRO A 102 14.93 6.27 -7.19
N MET A 103 15.45 5.08 -7.49
CA MET A 103 14.80 3.82 -7.14
C MET A 103 15.07 3.54 -5.65
N PRO A 104 14.07 3.08 -4.87
CA PRO A 104 14.20 2.68 -3.47
C PRO A 104 15.09 1.45 -3.21
N TRP A 105 16.34 1.48 -3.63
CA TRP A 105 17.24 0.34 -3.64
C TRP A 105 17.38 -0.34 -2.27
N ASN A 106 17.51 0.48 -1.23
CA ASN A 106 17.59 0.03 0.17
C ASN A 106 16.33 -0.74 0.61
N VAL A 107 15.14 -0.28 0.22
CA VAL A 107 13.86 -0.95 0.51
C VAL A 107 13.79 -2.29 -0.22
N TRP A 108 14.10 -2.31 -1.53
CA TRP A 108 13.90 -3.49 -2.38
C TRP A 108 14.87 -4.64 -2.08
N ASN A 109 16.09 -4.33 -1.62
CA ASN A 109 17.09 -5.35 -1.30
C ASN A 109 17.07 -5.86 0.13
N SER A 110 16.34 -5.20 1.02
CA SER A 110 16.23 -5.61 2.44
C SER A 110 15.64 -7.02 2.64
N GLY A 111 15.03 -7.61 1.59
CA GLY A 111 14.24 -8.83 1.68
C GLY A 111 12.86 -8.62 2.34
N ALA A 112 12.59 -7.44 2.91
CA ALA A 112 11.30 -7.12 3.53
C ALA A 112 10.13 -7.17 2.53
N PRO A 113 10.24 -6.71 1.27
CA PRO A 113 9.16 -6.85 0.29
C PRO A 113 8.79 -8.31 0.00
N SER A 114 9.78 -9.21 0.00
CA SER A 114 9.56 -10.65 -0.21
C SER A 114 8.89 -11.30 1.00
N LYS A 115 9.30 -10.90 2.21
CA LYS A 115 8.62 -11.29 3.46
C LYS A 115 7.18 -10.79 3.48
N LEU A 116 6.94 -9.54 3.07
CA LEU A 116 5.60 -8.97 2.98
C LEU A 116 4.73 -9.74 1.99
N LEU A 117 5.24 -10.04 0.77
CA LEU A 117 4.53 -10.87 -0.22
C LEU A 117 4.12 -12.22 0.36
N TYR A 118 5.08 -12.93 0.96
CA TYR A 118 4.82 -14.25 1.55
C TYR A 118 3.77 -14.16 2.68
N THR A 119 3.85 -13.11 3.50
CA THR A 119 2.92 -12.88 4.62
C THR A 119 1.51 -12.59 4.13
N VAL A 120 1.33 -11.74 3.12
CA VAL A 120 -0.02 -11.45 2.59
C VAL A 120 -0.64 -12.66 1.90
N ILE A 121 0.15 -13.51 1.24
CA ILE A 121 -0.38 -14.76 0.67
C ILE A 121 -0.77 -15.74 1.79
N THR A 122 0.04 -15.83 2.85
CA THR A 122 -0.29 -16.67 4.00
C THR A 122 -1.59 -16.21 4.68
N ALA A 123 -1.77 -14.90 4.85
CA ALA A 123 -3.00 -14.31 5.38
C ALA A 123 -4.22 -14.63 4.48
N HIS A 124 -4.04 -14.63 3.15
CA HIS A 124 -5.10 -15.06 2.23
C HIS A 124 -5.53 -16.50 2.49
N ILE A 125 -4.58 -17.43 2.58
CA ILE A 125 -4.89 -18.84 2.87
C ILE A 125 -5.58 -18.98 4.24
N GLN A 126 -5.12 -18.23 5.25
CA GLN A 126 -5.73 -18.21 6.58
C GLN A 126 -7.17 -17.69 6.57
N SER A 127 -7.50 -16.70 5.72
CA SER A 127 -8.88 -16.19 5.59
C SER A 127 -9.88 -17.25 5.17
N PHE A 128 -9.43 -18.29 4.46
CA PHE A 128 -10.24 -19.46 4.12
C PHE A 128 -10.06 -20.62 5.09
N SER A 129 -9.16 -20.55 6.07
CA SER A 129 -8.90 -21.65 7.00
C SER A 129 -10.04 -21.84 8.02
N ASN A 130 -10.23 -23.08 8.46
CA ASN A 130 -11.09 -23.39 9.61
C ASN A 130 -10.36 -23.12 10.94
N LYS A 131 -9.03 -23.04 10.90
CA LYS A 131 -8.16 -22.76 12.04
C LYS A 131 -7.42 -21.46 11.76
N ILE A 132 -7.98 -20.34 12.20
CA ILE A 132 -7.25 -19.07 12.23
C ILE A 132 -6.34 -19.14 13.47
N PRO A 133 -5.02 -18.91 13.34
CA PRO A 133 -4.13 -18.85 14.49
C PRO A 133 -4.64 -17.81 15.49
N LEU A 134 -4.57 -18.13 16.78
CA LEU A 134 -4.84 -17.14 17.82
C LEU A 134 -3.74 -16.06 17.78
N PRO A 135 -4.08 -14.81 18.11
CA PRO A 135 -3.07 -13.77 18.24
C PRO A 135 -2.01 -14.15 19.29
N THR A 136 -0.76 -13.77 19.04
CA THR A 136 0.33 -14.00 19.99
C THR A 136 0.08 -13.15 21.25
N PRO A 137 0.22 -13.72 22.46
CA PRO A 137 0.06 -12.94 23.69
C PRO A 137 1.01 -11.74 23.74
N GLY A 138 0.46 -10.56 24.03
CA GLY A 138 1.23 -9.31 24.12
C GLY A 138 1.43 -8.57 22.79
N GLU A 139 1.05 -9.16 21.66
CA GLU A 139 1.06 -8.47 20.36
C GLU A 139 -0.27 -7.74 20.13
N PRO A 140 -0.24 -6.53 19.53
CA PRO A 140 -1.45 -5.82 19.13
C PRO A 140 -2.18 -6.57 18.01
N VAL A 141 -3.52 -6.58 18.05
CA VAL A 141 -4.35 -7.37 17.13
C VAL A 141 -5.07 -6.46 16.13
N TYR A 142 -4.72 -6.59 14.86
CA TYR A 142 -5.25 -5.75 13.78
C TYR A 142 -6.12 -6.56 12.83
N VAL A 143 -7.41 -6.69 13.15
CA VAL A 143 -8.34 -7.49 12.36
C VAL A 143 -8.76 -6.75 11.09
N SER A 144 -8.63 -7.38 9.93
CA SER A 144 -9.10 -6.81 8.67
C SER A 144 -9.41 -7.87 7.64
N SER A 145 -10.30 -7.54 6.70
CA SER A 145 -10.40 -8.31 5.47
C SER A 145 -9.07 -8.27 4.72
N TRP A 146 -8.73 -9.39 4.08
CA TRP A 146 -7.50 -9.54 3.32
C TRP A 146 -7.42 -8.55 2.14
N SER A 147 -8.52 -8.42 1.39
CA SER A 147 -8.58 -7.58 0.20
C SER A 147 -8.52 -6.08 0.54
N GLY A 148 -9.20 -5.65 1.61
CA GLY A 148 -9.15 -4.26 2.06
C GLY A 148 -7.75 -3.86 2.53
N PHE A 149 -7.12 -4.71 3.34
CA PHE A 149 -5.75 -4.50 3.80
C PHE A 149 -4.75 -4.43 2.64
N CYS A 150 -4.74 -5.43 1.74
CA CYS A 150 -3.81 -5.46 0.61
C CYS A 150 -3.98 -4.26 -0.33
N THR A 151 -5.21 -3.79 -0.51
CA THR A 151 -5.49 -2.60 -1.32
C THR A 151 -4.92 -1.34 -0.68
N ALA A 152 -5.13 -1.16 0.61
CA ALA A 152 -4.56 -0.02 1.34
C ALA A 152 -3.03 -0.07 1.39
N VAL A 153 -2.42 -1.25 1.54
CA VAL A 153 -0.96 -1.41 1.45
C VAL A 153 -0.44 -1.00 0.07
N ASP A 154 -1.10 -1.38 -1.01
CA ASP A 154 -0.68 -0.99 -2.36
C ASP A 154 -0.75 0.53 -2.55
N PHE A 155 -1.83 1.18 -2.08
CA PHE A 155 -1.90 2.64 -2.05
C PHE A 155 -0.84 3.28 -1.16
N TYR A 156 -0.53 2.70 0.01
CA TYR A 156 0.49 3.22 0.91
C TYR A 156 1.88 3.18 0.26
N LEU A 157 2.25 2.06 -0.34
CA LEU A 157 3.54 1.89 -1.01
C LEU A 157 3.70 2.81 -2.24
N ILE A 158 2.59 3.13 -2.93
CA ILE A 158 2.61 4.02 -4.11
C ILE A 158 2.55 5.49 -3.69
N THR A 159 1.53 5.87 -2.92
CA THR A 159 1.20 7.28 -2.66
C THR A 159 1.97 7.86 -1.48
N VAL A 160 2.10 7.10 -0.38
CA VAL A 160 2.73 7.62 0.85
C VAL A 160 4.24 7.46 0.79
N LEU A 161 4.72 6.25 0.49
CA LEU A 161 6.16 5.98 0.45
C LEU A 161 6.81 6.29 -0.92
N GLY A 162 6.03 6.32 -2.01
CA GLY A 162 6.59 6.52 -3.34
C GLY A 162 7.48 5.39 -3.86
N VAL A 163 7.52 4.24 -3.15
CA VAL A 163 8.46 3.16 -3.46
C VAL A 163 7.99 2.22 -4.56
N CYS A 164 6.70 2.31 -4.91
CA CYS A 164 6.07 1.56 -5.97
C CYS A 164 5.57 2.50 -7.08
N ASN A 165 5.47 1.96 -8.29
CA ASN A 165 4.91 2.66 -9.45
C ASN A 165 5.58 4.01 -9.77
N GLN A 166 6.86 4.19 -9.43
CA GLN A 166 7.59 5.47 -9.54
C GLN A 166 6.88 6.64 -8.82
N ALA A 167 6.17 6.33 -7.74
CA ALA A 167 5.28 7.28 -7.05
C ALA A 167 4.19 7.89 -7.95
N LEU A 168 3.96 7.37 -9.16
CA LEU A 168 2.87 7.79 -10.03
C LEU A 168 1.56 7.14 -9.59
N PRO A 169 0.41 7.81 -9.77
CA PRO A 169 -0.88 7.21 -9.52
C PRO A 169 -1.08 5.90 -10.30
N PRO A 170 -1.86 4.94 -9.77
CA PRO A 170 -2.24 3.76 -10.53
C PRO A 170 -2.96 4.14 -11.83
N GLU A 171 -2.95 3.24 -12.81
CA GLU A 171 -3.81 3.39 -13.98
C GLU A 171 -5.28 3.55 -13.56
N ARG A 172 -6.00 4.47 -14.19
CA ARG A 172 -7.32 4.95 -13.79
C ARG A 172 -8.31 3.81 -13.52
N ARG A 173 -8.48 2.86 -14.45
CA ARG A 173 -9.41 1.74 -14.29
C ARG A 173 -9.02 0.84 -13.13
N LEU A 174 -7.72 0.54 -12.98
CA LEU A 174 -7.21 -0.21 -11.84
C LEU A 174 -7.38 0.53 -10.51
N HIS A 175 -7.24 1.86 -10.51
CA HIS A 175 -7.45 2.70 -9.33
C HIS A 175 -8.90 2.60 -8.87
N TYR A 176 -9.87 2.76 -9.77
CA TYR A 176 -11.29 2.61 -9.47
C TYR A 176 -11.63 1.24 -8.88
N LEU A 177 -11.17 0.16 -9.51
CA LEU A 177 -11.43 -1.19 -9.02
C LEU A 177 -10.90 -1.39 -7.59
N LYS A 178 -9.72 -0.87 -7.30
CA LYS A 178 -9.13 -0.89 -5.95
C LYS A 178 -9.95 -0.05 -4.96
N LEU A 179 -10.33 1.17 -5.35
CA LEU A 179 -11.17 2.03 -4.50
C LEU A 179 -12.50 1.39 -4.17
N GLU A 180 -13.15 0.70 -5.12
CA GLU A 180 -14.40 -0.02 -4.86
C GLU A 180 -14.23 -1.19 -3.90
N ILE A 181 -13.14 -1.96 -4.03
CA ILE A 181 -12.80 -3.03 -3.07
C ILE A 181 -12.62 -2.44 -1.66
N LEU A 182 -11.84 -1.37 -1.56
CA LEU A 182 -11.56 -0.72 -0.29
C LEU A 182 -12.81 -0.07 0.32
N LYS A 183 -13.63 0.60 -0.49
CA LYS A 183 -14.89 1.21 -0.06
C LYS A 183 -15.85 0.17 0.50
N ARG A 184 -15.98 -0.98 -0.17
CA ARG A 184 -16.82 -2.09 0.29
C ARG A 184 -16.34 -2.63 1.63
N ASP A 185 -15.03 -2.82 1.79
CA ASP A 185 -14.41 -3.23 3.06
C ASP A 185 -14.73 -2.23 4.18
N LEU A 186 -14.48 -0.94 3.95
CA LEU A 186 -14.67 0.12 4.94
C LEU A 186 -16.14 0.26 5.37
N ARG A 187 -17.08 0.15 4.44
CA ARG A 187 -18.54 0.20 4.70
C ARG A 187 -19.04 -0.99 5.49
N HIS A 188 -18.53 -2.18 5.21
CA HIS A 188 -18.92 -3.38 5.94
C HIS A 188 -18.52 -3.29 7.41
N SER A 189 -17.31 -2.80 7.67
CA SER A 189 -16.78 -2.70 9.03
C SER A 189 -17.25 -1.45 9.79
N SER A 190 -17.71 -0.39 9.11
CA SER A 190 -18.16 0.84 9.81
C SER A 190 -19.37 0.64 10.72
N ALA A 191 -20.19 -0.39 10.46
CA ALA A 191 -21.35 -0.69 11.29
C ALA A 191 -20.98 -1.20 12.71
N VAL A 192 -19.73 -1.61 12.92
CA VAL A 192 -19.30 -2.29 14.16
C VAL A 192 -18.16 -1.55 14.87
N PHE A 193 -17.95 -0.27 14.56
CA PHE A 193 -16.86 0.55 15.11
C PHE A 193 -16.72 0.52 16.63
N GLU A 194 -17.83 0.58 17.35
CA GLU A 194 -17.83 0.61 18.82
C GLU A 194 -17.35 -0.71 19.43
N SER A 195 -17.57 -1.82 18.73
CA SER A 195 -17.15 -3.16 19.15
C SER A 195 -15.71 -3.51 18.78
N MET A 196 -15.04 -2.70 17.95
CA MET A 196 -13.65 -2.94 17.58
C MET A 196 -12.70 -2.59 18.72
N ASN A 197 -11.64 -3.40 18.88
CA ASN A 197 -10.48 -2.98 19.68
C ASN A 197 -9.82 -1.73 19.06
N THR A 198 -8.98 -1.05 19.84
CA THR A 198 -8.35 0.21 19.45
C THR A 198 -7.51 0.05 18.18
N GLU A 199 -6.71 -1.01 18.12
CA GLU A 199 -5.78 -1.33 17.04
C GLU A 199 -6.50 -1.52 15.71
N THR A 200 -7.57 -2.32 15.70
CA THR A 200 -8.41 -2.59 14.52
C THR A 200 -9.10 -1.33 14.04
N ARG A 201 -9.59 -0.49 14.96
CA ARG A 201 -10.20 0.80 14.63
C ARG A 201 -9.19 1.80 14.08
N ASN A 202 -7.95 1.76 14.54
CA ASN A 202 -6.86 2.57 14.00
C ASN A 202 -6.44 2.07 12.61
N LEU A 203 -6.37 0.76 12.40
CA LEU A 203 -6.14 0.18 11.07
C LEU A 203 -7.27 0.55 10.10
N TRP A 204 -8.51 0.55 10.55
CA TRP A 204 -9.63 0.99 9.73
C TRP A 204 -9.41 2.43 9.23
N PHE A 205 -9.04 3.34 10.14
CA PHE A 205 -8.77 4.73 9.78
C PHE A 205 -7.58 4.84 8.84
N TRP A 206 -6.51 4.10 9.11
CA TRP A 206 -5.33 4.04 8.23
C TRP A 206 -5.71 3.64 6.80
N LYS A 207 -6.52 2.60 6.64
CA LYS A 207 -7.03 2.17 5.33
C LYS A 207 -7.83 3.26 4.63
N ALA A 208 -8.77 3.89 5.36
CA ALA A 208 -9.61 4.97 4.82
C ALA A 208 -8.78 6.18 4.40
N PHE A 209 -7.85 6.63 5.24
CA PHE A 209 -7.03 7.80 4.99
C PHE A 209 -6.08 7.59 3.80
N VAL A 210 -5.40 6.44 3.74
CA VAL A 210 -4.54 6.09 2.61
C VAL A 210 -5.33 6.00 1.29
N GLY A 211 -6.54 5.43 1.33
CA GLY A 211 -7.43 5.40 0.17
C GLY A 211 -7.81 6.80 -0.31
N ALA A 212 -8.21 7.68 0.61
CA ALA A 212 -8.54 9.07 0.31
C ALA A 212 -7.33 9.84 -0.26
N LEU A 213 -6.16 9.68 0.34
CA LEU A 213 -4.92 10.31 -0.12
C LEU A 213 -4.51 9.82 -1.52
N SER A 214 -4.74 8.55 -1.83
CA SER A 214 -4.49 8.01 -3.17
C SER A 214 -5.32 8.72 -4.25
N MET A 215 -6.55 9.13 -3.93
CA MET A 215 -7.42 9.88 -4.84
C MET A 215 -6.92 11.30 -5.03
N VAL A 216 -6.57 12.01 -3.94
CA VAL A 216 -5.97 13.35 -4.02
C VAL A 216 -4.68 13.32 -4.87
N HIS A 217 -3.86 12.30 -4.69
CA HIS A 217 -2.64 12.10 -5.48
C HIS A 217 -2.92 11.79 -6.96
N ALA A 218 -4.00 11.09 -7.28
CA ALA A 218 -4.40 10.89 -8.68
C ALA A 218 -4.93 12.17 -9.32
N GLN A 219 -5.72 12.95 -8.56
CA GLN A 219 -6.30 14.22 -9.01
C GLN A 219 -5.23 15.26 -9.35
N SER A 220 -4.09 15.27 -8.64
CA SER A 220 -2.98 16.19 -8.95
C SER A 220 -2.34 15.93 -10.32
N SER A 221 -2.46 14.71 -10.84
CA SER A 221 -1.96 14.34 -12.16
C SER A 221 -3.02 14.53 -13.25
N ARG A 222 -4.28 14.21 -12.96
CA ARG A 222 -5.40 14.34 -13.90
C ARG A 222 -6.72 14.49 -13.16
N SER A 223 -7.42 15.58 -13.43
CA SER A 223 -8.75 15.82 -12.88
C SER A 223 -9.77 14.77 -13.35
N ASP A 224 -10.55 14.24 -12.41
CA ASP A 224 -11.55 13.20 -12.62
C ASP A 224 -12.74 13.32 -11.63
N ASP A 225 -13.89 13.81 -12.10
CA ASP A 225 -15.07 14.06 -11.25
C ASP A 225 -15.57 12.83 -10.47
N ASN A 226 -15.39 11.63 -11.02
CA ASN A 226 -15.81 10.38 -10.37
C ASN A 226 -14.93 10.06 -9.15
N LEU A 227 -13.64 10.44 -9.17
CA LEU A 227 -12.76 10.34 -8.01
C LEU A 227 -13.16 11.36 -6.94
N ASP A 228 -13.62 12.55 -7.32
CA ASP A 228 -14.10 13.56 -6.36
C ASP A 228 -15.37 13.11 -5.63
N PHE A 229 -16.31 12.49 -6.36
CA PHE A 229 -17.47 11.87 -5.73
C PHE A 229 -17.06 10.79 -4.74
N THR A 230 -16.18 9.87 -5.15
CA THR A 230 -15.68 8.78 -4.31
C THR A 230 -14.91 9.29 -3.09
N LEU A 231 -14.12 10.36 -3.26
CA LEU A 231 -13.43 11.04 -2.18
C LEU A 231 -14.41 11.60 -1.15
N GLY A 232 -15.52 12.19 -1.60
CA GLY A 232 -16.61 12.62 -0.71
C GLY A 232 -17.17 11.50 0.17
N GLU A 233 -17.34 10.29 -0.40
CA GLU A 233 -17.78 9.10 0.36
C GLU A 233 -16.75 8.69 1.42
N PHE A 234 -15.46 8.68 1.07
CA PHE A 234 -14.38 8.39 2.03
C PHE A 234 -14.30 9.45 3.14
N CYS A 235 -14.40 10.73 2.80
CA CYS A 235 -14.42 11.82 3.79
C CYS A 235 -15.61 11.70 4.75
N ALA A 236 -16.78 11.25 4.28
CA ALA A 236 -17.93 10.98 5.16
C ALA A 236 -17.67 9.82 6.14
N LEU A 237 -17.03 8.75 5.66
CA LEU A 237 -16.64 7.62 6.51
C LEU A 237 -15.61 8.04 7.57
N ILE A 238 -14.57 8.80 7.17
CA ILE A 238 -13.54 9.29 8.11
C ILE A 238 -14.12 10.26 9.14
N ARG A 239 -15.05 11.15 8.75
CA ARG A 239 -15.78 12.01 9.69
C ARG A 239 -16.55 11.19 10.72
N SER A 240 -17.20 10.10 10.29
CA SER A 240 -17.95 9.23 11.20
C SER A 240 -17.02 8.57 12.22
N TRP A 241 -15.86 8.09 11.76
CA TRP A 241 -14.82 7.58 12.65
C TRP A 241 -14.30 8.64 13.64
N SER A 242 -13.99 9.85 13.16
CA SER A 242 -13.51 10.97 13.98
C SER A 242 -14.51 11.36 15.07
N LYS A 243 -15.82 11.33 14.78
CA LYS A 243 -16.87 11.55 15.79
C LYS A 243 -16.85 10.51 16.89
N VAL A 244 -16.59 9.24 16.56
CA VAL A 244 -16.54 8.13 17.53
C VAL A 244 -15.25 8.15 18.36
N THR A 245 -14.11 8.49 17.75
CA THR A 245 -12.80 8.48 18.43
C THR A 245 -12.45 9.79 19.12
N GLY A 246 -13.14 10.88 18.77
CA GLY A 246 -12.87 12.22 19.31
C GLY A 246 -11.64 12.90 18.71
N VAL A 247 -11.02 12.31 17.68
CA VAL A 247 -9.84 12.87 16.98
C VAL A 247 -10.28 14.08 16.14
N LYS A 248 -9.71 15.25 16.41
CA LYS A 248 -10.12 16.53 15.78
C LYS A 248 -8.98 17.20 15.02
N THR A 249 -7.74 17.01 15.47
CA THR A 249 -6.59 17.68 14.87
C THR A 249 -5.83 16.75 13.92
N TRP A 250 -5.14 17.34 12.95
CA TRP A 250 -4.26 16.55 12.07
C TRP A 250 -3.16 15.84 12.86
N LYS A 251 -2.61 16.49 13.90
CA LYS A 251 -1.58 15.89 14.76
C LYS A 251 -2.07 14.60 15.45
N GLU A 252 -3.26 14.62 16.05
CA GLU A 252 -3.87 13.42 16.64
C GLU A 252 -4.12 12.34 15.58
N ALA A 253 -4.59 12.73 14.39
CA ALA A 253 -4.80 11.80 13.29
C ALA A 253 -3.48 11.17 12.83
N GLN A 254 -2.41 11.96 12.71
CA GLN A 254 -1.07 11.48 12.38
C GLN A 254 -0.53 10.51 13.43
N ASP A 255 -0.75 10.77 14.72
CA ASP A 255 -0.38 9.86 15.80
C ASP A 255 -1.10 8.51 15.66
N VAL A 256 -2.40 8.52 15.32
CA VAL A 256 -3.17 7.29 15.05
C VAL A 256 -2.64 6.54 13.82
N LEU A 257 -2.28 7.25 12.74
CA LEU A 257 -1.65 6.61 11.57
C LEU A 257 -0.31 5.96 11.96
N GLY A 258 0.47 6.63 12.80
CA GLY A 258 1.76 6.15 13.33
C GLY A 258 1.62 4.89 14.19
N GLN A 259 0.54 4.74 14.94
CA GLN A 259 0.25 3.52 15.71
C GLN A 259 0.05 2.29 14.81
N VAL A 260 -0.34 2.48 13.55
CA VAL A 260 -0.36 1.41 12.54
C VAL A 260 1.00 1.35 11.85
N VAL A 261 1.20 2.20 10.84
CA VAL A 261 2.46 2.43 10.10
C VAL A 261 2.38 3.79 9.40
N TRP A 262 3.20 4.76 9.77
CA TRP A 262 3.26 6.06 9.07
C TRP A 262 4.67 6.65 9.12
N PRO A 263 5.16 7.31 8.04
CA PRO A 263 6.43 8.01 8.09
C PRO A 263 6.42 9.17 9.10
N THR A 264 7.45 9.28 9.92
CA THR A 264 7.63 10.36 10.91
C THR A 264 7.88 11.73 10.25
N SER A 265 8.53 11.75 9.09
CA SER A 265 8.72 12.95 8.25
C SER A 265 8.25 12.65 6.82
N SER A 266 6.98 12.94 6.52
CA SER A 266 6.45 12.78 5.16
C SER A 266 6.80 13.99 4.30
N THR A 267 7.31 13.75 3.09
CA THR A 267 7.47 14.79 2.05
C THR A 267 6.13 15.35 1.55
N ARG A 268 5.00 14.73 1.93
CA ARG A 268 3.63 15.09 1.50
C ARG A 268 2.75 15.57 2.66
N THR A 269 3.37 16.16 3.69
CA THR A 269 2.65 16.65 4.89
C THR A 269 1.55 17.65 4.50
N ASP A 270 1.84 18.58 3.58
CA ASP A 270 0.87 19.58 3.10
C ASP A 270 -0.38 18.94 2.47
N MET A 271 -0.21 17.91 1.62
CA MET A 271 -1.33 17.18 1.03
C MET A 271 -2.19 16.47 2.08
N CYS A 272 -1.56 15.97 3.14
CA CYS A 272 -2.26 15.28 4.21
C CYS A 272 -3.07 16.26 5.06
N GLU A 273 -2.50 17.42 5.38
CA GLU A 273 -3.17 18.51 6.09
C GLU A 273 -4.34 19.07 5.27
N GLU A 274 -4.15 19.27 3.96
CA GLU A 274 -5.22 19.72 3.05
C GLU A 274 -6.37 18.70 3.02
N LEU A 275 -6.06 17.40 2.90
CA LEU A 275 -7.07 16.35 2.97
C LEU A 275 -7.79 16.34 4.31
N TRP A 276 -7.06 16.46 5.43
CA TRP A 276 -7.67 16.54 6.77
C TRP A 276 -8.60 17.74 6.92
N GLY A 277 -8.21 18.90 6.37
CA GLY A 277 -9.05 20.09 6.29
C GLY A 277 -10.33 19.82 5.51
N LYS A 278 -10.25 19.21 4.31
CA LYS A 278 -11.42 18.86 3.49
C LYS A 278 -12.39 17.92 4.20
N ILE A 279 -11.88 17.02 5.06
CA ILE A 279 -12.71 16.12 5.85
C ILE A 279 -13.60 16.91 6.83
N HIS A 280 -13.16 18.05 7.36
CA HIS A 280 -13.88 18.80 8.40
C HIS A 280 -14.68 20.02 7.90
N VAL A 281 -14.53 20.40 6.62
CA VAL A 281 -15.12 21.63 6.05
C VAL A 281 -16.53 21.43 5.42
N ARG A 282 -17.24 20.34 5.72
CA ARG A 282 -18.63 20.13 5.25
C ARG A 282 -19.56 19.51 6.28
#